data_AF-A0A2W2CWA9-F1
#
_entry.id   AF-A0A2W2CWA9-F1
#
_cell.length_a   1.000
_cell.length_b   1.000
_cell.length_c   1.000
_cell.angle_alpha   90.00
_cell.angle_beta   90.00
_cell.angle_gamma   90.00
#
_symmetry.space_group_name_H-M   'P 1'
#
loop_
_entity.id
_entity.type
_entity.pdbx_description
1 polymer ?
#
loop_
_entity_poly.entity_id
_entity_poly.type
_entity_poly.pdbx_seq_one_letter_code
_entity_poly.pdbx_strand_id
1 'polypeptide(L)'
;MTSASLTDKIRTLHAETIAAIEQRQTLAVEARSALIATCNRLICRPGCEDALATWGLEPLPQRWTVSAEAQLSHTRSHTDHHEARKQARFGVPDELRLLQPAMAVYPKHVIDVTPVPNGSDQPGPQRYRITAQVTLQTWVTATREADAYEAARAIVEGHLSTLADAGITLTALRWQAADGPDDVPQDDIDADAPAVAGAAQLTELADDLTAATAARDAAVQALADLRRSIRARAIRALVDDEIGGIYQHTAQRVDRLLVDLGLDRLPQAHHVTVVADLTLPAGAGTAREACDAARDVMRAATTSSPDETRPWTAYGWTIPEYATRDQDSWRIPWRHEYDMWLRGHATSDDATAMAEVLARADLAQALAGIDYALVTVTASVETVGIDLYLDPDSD
;
A
#
# COMPACT_ATOMS: atom_id res chain seq x y z
N MET A 1 -33.96 -30.08 -14.53
CA MET A 1 -32.90 -29.13 -14.93
C MET A 1 -32.30 -29.61 -16.24
N THR A 2 -32.28 -28.77 -17.29
CA THR A 2 -31.71 -29.13 -18.60
C THR A 2 -30.19 -28.95 -18.56
N SER A 3 -29.47 -29.79 -19.31
CA SER A 3 -28.00 -29.71 -19.47
C SER A 3 -27.53 -28.31 -19.90
N ALA A 4 -28.30 -27.61 -20.74
CA ALA A 4 -28.03 -26.23 -21.15
C ALA A 4 -27.98 -25.24 -19.97
N SER A 5 -28.88 -25.38 -18.98
CA SER A 5 -28.91 -24.50 -17.79
C SER A 5 -27.75 -24.76 -16.83
N LEU A 6 -27.19 -25.98 -16.81
CA LEU A 6 -26.01 -26.30 -16.02
C LEU A 6 -24.75 -25.71 -16.65
N THR A 7 -24.60 -25.86 -17.97
CA THR A 7 -23.47 -25.27 -18.72
C THR A 7 -23.45 -23.75 -18.61
N ASP A 8 -24.60 -23.08 -18.67
CA ASP A 8 -24.67 -21.63 -18.48
C ASP A 8 -24.26 -21.19 -17.07
N LYS A 9 -24.66 -21.94 -16.02
CA LYS A 9 -24.23 -21.67 -14.64
C LYS A 9 -22.73 -21.84 -14.45
N ILE A 10 -22.15 -22.92 -14.99
CA ILE A 10 -20.71 -23.17 -14.92
C ILE A 10 -19.95 -22.05 -15.64
N ARG A 11 -20.42 -21.62 -16.81
CA ARG A 11 -19.82 -20.48 -17.54
C ARG A 11 -19.87 -19.19 -16.73
N THR A 12 -20.97 -18.90 -16.04
CA THR A 12 -21.06 -17.73 -15.16
C THR A 12 -20.07 -17.81 -14.00
N LEU A 13 -19.97 -18.97 -13.33
CA LEU A 13 -19.00 -19.17 -12.24
C LEU A 13 -17.54 -19.03 -12.71
N HIS A 14 -17.21 -19.53 -13.90
CA HIS A 14 -15.91 -19.33 -14.50
C HIS A 14 -15.63 -17.85 -14.78
N ALA A 15 -16.60 -17.11 -15.31
CA ALA A 15 -16.45 -15.68 -15.54
C ALA A 15 -16.25 -14.89 -14.23
N GLU A 16 -17.01 -15.21 -13.18
CA GLU A 16 -16.83 -14.65 -11.84
C GLU A 16 -15.44 -14.98 -11.25
N THR A 17 -14.97 -16.21 -11.44
CA THR A 17 -13.64 -16.66 -10.98
C THR A 17 -12.53 -15.89 -11.68
N ILE A 18 -12.59 -15.76 -13.02
CA ILE A 18 -11.63 -15.00 -13.82
C ILE A 18 -11.62 -13.53 -13.35
N ALA A 19 -12.79 -12.92 -13.22
CA ALA A 19 -12.90 -11.52 -12.78
C ALA A 19 -12.29 -11.30 -11.39
N ALA A 20 -12.51 -12.22 -10.44
CA ALA A 20 -11.90 -12.13 -9.10
C ALA A 20 -10.37 -12.26 -9.14
N ILE A 21 -9.84 -13.17 -9.98
CA ILE A 21 -8.39 -13.33 -10.19
C ILE A 21 -7.78 -12.07 -10.81
N GLU A 22 -8.40 -11.52 -11.86
CA GLU A 22 -7.96 -10.29 -12.54
C GLU A 22 -7.97 -9.08 -11.60
N GLN A 23 -9.03 -8.94 -10.77
CA GLN A 23 -9.09 -7.90 -9.74
C GLN A 23 -7.99 -8.06 -8.70
N ARG A 24 -7.72 -9.29 -8.22
CA ARG A 24 -6.64 -9.54 -7.27
C ARG A 24 -5.27 -9.21 -7.87
N GLN A 25 -5.04 -9.57 -9.13
CA GLN A 25 -3.78 -9.26 -9.83
C GLN A 25 -3.59 -7.76 -9.99
N THR A 26 -4.64 -7.05 -10.42
CA THR A 26 -4.61 -5.59 -10.57
C THR A 26 -4.29 -4.91 -9.24
N LEU A 27 -5.01 -5.28 -8.17
CA LEU A 27 -4.76 -4.77 -6.82
C LEU A 27 -3.33 -5.08 -6.34
N ALA A 28 -2.82 -6.27 -6.58
CA ALA A 28 -1.45 -6.65 -6.21
C ALA A 28 -0.40 -5.79 -6.93
N VAL A 29 -0.56 -5.56 -8.23
CA VAL A 29 0.34 -4.71 -9.03
C VAL A 29 0.29 -3.27 -8.57
N GLU A 30 -0.91 -2.72 -8.36
CA GLU A 30 -1.11 -1.34 -7.91
C GLU A 30 -0.57 -1.13 -6.48
N ALA A 31 -0.88 -2.04 -5.56
CA ALA A 31 -0.40 -1.98 -4.18
C ALA A 31 1.13 -2.04 -4.11
N ARG A 32 1.75 -2.95 -4.87
CA ARG A 32 3.21 -3.04 -4.97
C ARG A 32 3.83 -1.77 -5.55
N SER A 33 3.26 -1.23 -6.62
CA SER A 33 3.77 -0.02 -7.27
C SER A 33 3.67 1.20 -6.36
N ALA A 34 2.54 1.36 -5.67
CA ALA A 34 2.33 2.42 -4.70
C ALA A 34 3.29 2.32 -3.51
N LEU A 35 3.56 1.09 -3.02
CA LEU A 35 4.52 0.87 -1.95
C LEU A 35 5.95 1.19 -2.39
N ILE A 36 6.35 0.81 -3.59
CA ILE A 36 7.66 1.17 -4.17
C ILE A 36 7.80 2.70 -4.26
N ALA A 37 6.78 3.40 -4.75
CA ALA A 37 6.80 4.86 -4.88
C ALA A 37 6.86 5.61 -3.54
N THR A 38 6.43 4.97 -2.45
CA THR A 38 6.44 5.52 -1.09
C THR A 38 7.64 5.04 -0.26
N CYS A 39 8.34 3.99 -0.69
CA CYS A 39 9.59 3.52 -0.11
C CYS A 39 10.63 4.65 -0.10
N ASN A 40 11.37 4.79 1.00
CA ASN A 40 12.37 5.84 1.25
C ASN A 40 11.82 7.27 1.40
N ARG A 41 10.54 7.53 1.12
CA ARG A 41 9.87 8.83 1.33
C ARG A 41 8.94 8.85 2.53
N LEU A 42 8.31 7.71 2.80
CA LEU A 42 7.21 7.55 3.74
C LEU A 42 7.47 6.39 4.68
N ILE A 43 7.81 5.24 4.09
CA ILE A 43 8.03 3.99 4.79
C ILE A 43 9.49 3.60 4.55
N CYS A 44 10.15 3.14 5.61
CA CYS A 44 11.51 2.63 5.53
C CYS A 44 11.54 1.32 4.72
N ARG A 45 12.67 1.02 4.06
CA ARG A 45 12.80 -0.21 3.25
C ARG A 45 12.43 -1.49 4.00
N PRO A 46 12.86 -1.72 5.26
CA PRO A 46 12.42 -2.91 6.01
C PRO A 46 10.90 -2.99 6.21
N GLY A 47 10.24 -1.87 6.45
CA GLY A 47 8.77 -1.82 6.58
C GLY A 47 8.06 -2.12 5.25
N CYS A 48 8.63 -1.68 4.12
CA CYS A 48 8.12 -2.05 2.80
C CYS A 48 8.31 -3.54 2.48
N GLU A 49 9.47 -4.12 2.78
CA GLU A 49 9.71 -5.56 2.59
C GLU A 49 8.79 -6.41 3.47
N ASP A 50 8.59 -6.02 4.73
CA ASP A 50 7.65 -6.67 5.65
C ASP A 50 6.20 -6.60 5.15
N ALA A 51 5.78 -5.44 4.62
CA ALA A 51 4.46 -5.29 4.02
C ALA A 51 4.28 -6.19 2.78
N LEU A 52 5.25 -6.22 1.86
CA LEU A 52 5.20 -7.09 0.68
C LEU A 52 5.14 -8.56 1.07
N ALA A 53 5.95 -8.98 2.04
CA ALA A 53 5.95 -10.34 2.56
C ALA A 53 4.59 -10.71 3.17
N THR A 54 4.01 -9.82 3.97
CA THR A 54 2.68 -10.00 4.59
C THR A 54 1.57 -10.14 3.54
N TRP A 55 1.67 -9.39 2.44
CA TRP A 55 0.70 -9.44 1.33
C TRP A 55 0.93 -10.61 0.37
N GLY A 56 2.03 -11.37 0.54
CA GLY A 56 2.44 -12.43 -0.37
C GLY A 56 2.84 -11.92 -1.76
N LEU A 57 3.35 -10.69 -1.82
CA LEU A 57 3.79 -10.05 -3.06
C LEU A 57 5.30 -10.18 -3.26
N GLU A 58 5.74 -9.93 -4.50
CA GLU A 58 7.17 -9.93 -4.81
C GLU A 58 7.92 -8.84 -4.03
N PRO A 59 9.13 -9.14 -3.53
CA PRO A 59 9.94 -8.20 -2.76
C PRO A 59 10.30 -6.95 -3.56
N LEU A 60 10.89 -5.97 -2.89
CA LEU A 60 11.36 -4.76 -3.57
C LEU A 60 12.46 -5.14 -4.57
N PRO A 61 12.54 -4.45 -5.73
CA PRO A 61 13.68 -4.59 -6.62
C PRO A 61 14.97 -4.28 -5.88
N GLN A 62 15.98 -5.11 -6.09
CA GLN A 62 17.31 -4.95 -5.49
C GLN A 62 18.34 -4.81 -6.60
N ARG A 63 19.48 -4.20 -6.28
CA ARG A 63 20.61 -4.13 -7.21
C ARG A 63 21.31 -5.48 -7.22
N TRP A 64 21.65 -5.97 -8.40
CA TRP A 64 22.41 -7.19 -8.61
C TRP A 64 23.68 -6.87 -9.40
N THR A 65 24.83 -7.29 -8.89
CA THR A 65 26.07 -7.37 -9.67
C THR A 65 26.13 -8.69 -10.42
N VAL A 66 25.81 -8.67 -11.71
CA VAL A 66 25.88 -9.87 -12.56
C VAL A 66 27.23 -9.91 -13.27
N SER A 67 27.91 -11.05 -13.15
CA SER A 67 29.25 -11.24 -13.72
C SER A 67 29.23 -12.24 -14.88
N ALA A 68 30.02 -11.95 -15.92
CA ALA A 68 30.28 -12.89 -17.01
C ALA A 68 31.76 -12.96 -17.32
N GLU A 69 32.27 -14.16 -17.56
CA GLU A 69 33.58 -14.33 -18.19
C GLU A 69 33.46 -14.19 -19.69
N ALA A 70 34.40 -13.49 -20.31
CA ALA A 70 34.45 -13.33 -21.75
C ALA A 70 35.90 -13.27 -22.24
N GLN A 71 36.09 -13.46 -23.54
CA GLN A 71 37.30 -13.08 -24.24
C GLN A 71 37.07 -11.74 -24.93
N LEU A 72 37.86 -10.75 -24.56
CA LEU A 72 37.87 -9.42 -25.16
C LEU A 72 39.02 -9.34 -26.15
N SER A 73 38.73 -9.08 -27.43
CA SER A 73 39.74 -8.77 -28.43
C SER A 73 39.62 -7.32 -28.87
N HIS A 74 40.73 -6.59 -28.91
CA HIS A 74 40.79 -5.22 -29.39
C HIS A 74 42.14 -4.93 -30.05
N THR A 75 42.23 -3.87 -30.85
CA THR A 75 43.46 -3.50 -31.54
C THR A 75 44.05 -2.22 -30.98
N ARG A 76 45.32 -2.22 -30.58
CA ARG A 76 46.02 -1.05 -30.07
C ARG A 76 47.43 -0.93 -30.65
N SER A 77 47.91 0.30 -30.78
CA SER A 77 49.28 0.58 -31.24
C SER A 77 50.26 0.53 -30.07
N HIS A 78 51.38 -0.16 -30.26
CA HIS A 78 52.48 -0.27 -29.27
C HIS A 78 53.84 -0.21 -29.97
N THR A 79 54.91 0.06 -29.21
CA THR A 79 56.28 0.17 -29.76
C THR A 79 56.85 -1.20 -30.12
N ASP A 80 56.57 -2.21 -29.30
CA ASP A 80 56.97 -3.59 -29.53
C ASP A 80 55.99 -4.59 -28.88
N HIS A 81 56.19 -5.87 -29.17
CA HIS A 81 55.33 -6.95 -28.67
C HIS A 81 55.43 -7.13 -27.14
N HIS A 82 56.59 -6.88 -26.54
CA HIS A 82 56.78 -7.03 -25.10
C HIS A 82 56.01 -5.94 -24.34
N GLU A 83 56.06 -4.71 -24.82
CA GLU A 83 55.27 -3.58 -24.32
C GLU A 83 53.78 -3.84 -24.48
N ALA A 84 53.34 -4.29 -25.66
CA ALA A 84 51.94 -4.63 -25.92
C ALA A 84 51.42 -5.67 -24.91
N ARG A 85 52.19 -6.74 -24.67
CA ARG A 85 51.84 -7.78 -23.71
C ARG A 85 51.85 -7.28 -22.25
N LYS A 86 52.76 -6.37 -21.90
CA LYS A 86 52.84 -5.78 -20.55
C LYS A 86 51.66 -4.84 -20.29
N GLN A 87 51.31 -3.98 -21.24
CA GLN A 87 50.21 -3.00 -21.13
C GLN A 87 48.83 -3.64 -21.25
N ALA A 88 48.70 -4.74 -22.01
CA ALA A 88 47.47 -5.53 -22.10
C ALA A 88 46.96 -6.06 -20.76
N ARG A 89 47.81 -6.10 -19.72
CA ARG A 89 47.43 -6.51 -18.35
C ARG A 89 46.72 -5.40 -17.56
N PHE A 90 46.87 -4.14 -17.96
CA PHE A 90 46.44 -2.99 -17.17
C PHE A 90 45.37 -2.13 -17.87
N GLY A 91 45.15 -2.35 -19.17
CA GLY A 91 44.25 -1.54 -19.99
C GLY A 91 42.95 -2.26 -20.32
N VAL A 92 41.83 -1.65 -19.97
CA VAL A 92 40.53 -1.85 -20.62
C VAL A 92 40.40 -0.74 -21.68
N PRO A 93 39.89 -1.04 -22.89
CA PRO A 93 39.52 -0.02 -23.87
C PRO A 93 38.62 1.07 -23.25
N ASP A 94 38.96 2.35 -23.46
CA ASP A 94 38.18 3.46 -22.89
C ASP A 94 36.76 3.52 -23.46
N GLU A 95 36.55 2.95 -24.65
CA GLU A 95 35.26 2.81 -25.33
C GLU A 95 34.25 1.99 -24.50
N LEU A 96 34.73 1.04 -23.67
CA LEU A 96 33.87 0.29 -22.75
C LEU A 96 33.32 1.15 -21.60
N ARG A 97 34.03 2.23 -21.23
CA ARG A 97 33.62 3.16 -20.17
C ARG A 97 32.52 4.11 -20.63
N LEU A 98 32.31 4.23 -21.94
CA LEU A 98 31.32 5.13 -22.54
C LEU A 98 29.96 4.46 -22.77
N LEU A 99 29.86 3.15 -22.52
CA LEU A 99 28.61 2.40 -22.67
C LEU A 99 27.62 2.77 -21.58
N GLN A 100 26.34 2.76 -21.94
CA GLN A 100 25.21 3.00 -21.04
C GLN A 100 24.17 1.88 -21.26
N PRO A 101 23.82 1.09 -20.23
CA PRO A 101 24.36 1.11 -18.85
C PRO A 101 25.87 0.81 -18.77
N ALA A 102 26.53 1.38 -17.76
CA ALA A 102 27.97 1.19 -17.59
C ALA A 102 28.31 -0.27 -17.24
N MET A 103 29.32 -0.82 -17.90
CA MET A 103 29.89 -2.14 -17.59
C MET A 103 31.31 -1.98 -17.05
N ALA A 104 31.61 -2.66 -15.94
CA ALA A 104 32.98 -2.78 -15.47
C ALA A 104 33.65 -4.00 -16.11
N VAL A 105 34.90 -3.82 -16.52
CA VAL A 105 35.69 -4.89 -17.16
C VAL A 105 36.96 -5.08 -16.37
N TYR A 106 37.17 -6.29 -15.89
CA TYR A 106 38.34 -6.66 -15.10
C TYR A 106 39.20 -7.64 -15.92
N PRO A 107 40.35 -7.19 -16.44
CA PRO A 107 41.25 -8.09 -17.14
C PRO A 107 41.81 -9.13 -16.16
N LYS A 108 41.66 -10.42 -16.47
CA LYS A 108 42.21 -11.53 -15.69
C LYS A 108 43.60 -11.89 -16.16
N HIS A 109 43.73 -12.26 -17.44
CA HIS A 109 45.02 -12.55 -18.05
C HIS A 109 44.98 -12.37 -19.57
N VAL A 110 46.14 -12.07 -20.14
CA VAL A 110 46.32 -11.92 -21.59
C VAL A 110 46.45 -13.31 -22.22
N ILE A 111 45.56 -13.63 -23.15
CA ILE A 111 45.55 -14.91 -23.89
C ILE A 111 46.57 -14.82 -25.02
N ASP A 112 46.46 -13.80 -25.86
CA ASP A 112 47.29 -13.65 -27.05
C ASP A 112 47.52 -12.17 -27.42
N VAL A 113 48.65 -11.91 -28.09
CA VAL A 113 49.02 -10.60 -28.64
C VAL A 113 49.65 -10.82 -30.01
N THR A 114 48.92 -10.53 -31.08
CA THR A 114 49.40 -10.77 -32.45
C THR A 114 49.60 -9.46 -33.20
N PRO A 115 50.72 -9.26 -33.91
CA PRO A 115 50.88 -8.09 -34.77
C PRO A 115 49.84 -8.16 -35.89
N VAL A 116 49.12 -7.07 -36.11
CA VAL A 116 48.23 -6.92 -37.26
C VAL A 116 49.10 -6.53 -38.45
N PRO A 117 49.08 -7.26 -39.57
CA PRO A 117 49.89 -6.91 -40.73
C PRO A 117 49.50 -5.52 -41.23
N ASN A 118 50.40 -4.55 -41.06
CA ASN A 118 50.26 -3.24 -41.65
C ASN A 118 50.78 -3.35 -43.09
N GLY A 119 49.94 -3.03 -44.09
CA GLY A 119 50.28 -3.12 -45.51
C GLY A 119 51.33 -2.10 -46.00
N SER A 120 52.12 -1.50 -45.12
CA SER A 120 53.13 -0.50 -45.47
C SER A 120 54.33 -0.58 -44.52
N ASP A 121 55.53 -0.81 -45.07
CA ASP A 121 56.85 -0.82 -44.41
C ASP A 121 57.29 0.57 -43.89
N GLN A 122 56.38 1.35 -43.31
CA GLN A 122 56.71 2.62 -42.68
C GLN A 122 57.03 2.44 -41.19
N PRO A 123 58.07 3.10 -40.67
CA PRO A 123 58.41 3.09 -39.24
C PRO A 123 57.38 3.92 -38.46
N GLY A 124 56.26 3.30 -38.10
CA GLY A 124 55.24 3.80 -37.18
C GLY A 124 54.93 2.77 -36.09
N PRO A 125 54.21 3.14 -35.01
CA PRO A 125 53.88 2.20 -33.95
C PRO A 125 53.07 1.03 -34.51
N GLN A 126 53.57 -0.18 -34.30
CA GLN A 126 52.98 -1.41 -34.81
C GLN A 126 51.64 -1.67 -34.13
N ARG A 127 50.61 -2.04 -34.90
CA ARG A 127 49.30 -2.41 -34.35
C ARG A 127 49.34 -3.85 -33.89
N TYR A 128 48.84 -4.10 -32.69
CA TYR A 128 48.69 -5.42 -32.10
C TYR A 128 47.21 -5.69 -31.81
N ARG A 129 46.75 -6.87 -32.20
CA ARG A 129 45.48 -7.43 -31.73
C ARG A 129 45.77 -8.11 -30.39
N ILE A 130 45.12 -7.61 -29.35
CA ILE A 130 45.25 -8.10 -27.98
C ILE A 130 43.97 -8.85 -27.67
N THR A 131 44.11 -10.13 -27.29
CA THR A 131 43.01 -10.95 -26.79
C THR A 131 43.27 -11.28 -25.32
N ALA A 132 42.34 -10.91 -24.44
CA ALA A 132 42.45 -11.13 -23.01
C ALA A 132 41.20 -11.80 -22.47
N GLN A 133 41.36 -12.66 -21.46
CA GLN A 133 40.24 -13.11 -20.65
C GLN A 133 39.86 -11.97 -19.70
N VAL A 134 38.58 -11.61 -19.68
CA VAL A 134 38.03 -10.56 -18.83
C VAL A 134 36.86 -11.09 -18.02
N THR A 135 36.61 -10.47 -16.88
CA THR A 135 35.31 -10.53 -16.20
C THR A 135 34.57 -9.23 -16.47
N LEU A 136 33.41 -9.35 -17.09
CA LEU A 136 32.44 -8.28 -17.27
C LEU A 136 31.55 -8.28 -16.03
N GLN A 137 31.31 -7.11 -15.46
CA GLN A 137 30.31 -6.88 -14.43
C GLN A 137 29.33 -5.83 -14.92
N THR A 138 28.05 -6.14 -14.79
CA THR A 138 26.96 -5.22 -15.05
C THR A 138 26.07 -5.15 -13.81
N TRP A 139 25.49 -3.98 -13.59
CA TRP A 139 24.55 -3.76 -12.49
C TRP A 139 23.15 -3.61 -13.04
N VAL A 140 22.24 -4.38 -12.47
CA VAL A 140 20.83 -4.37 -12.87
C VAL A 140 19.95 -4.33 -11.62
N THR A 141 18.75 -3.78 -11.76
CA THR A 141 17.75 -3.77 -10.70
C THR A 141 16.70 -4.83 -11.01
N ALA A 142 16.54 -5.82 -10.13
CA ALA A 142 15.61 -6.94 -10.33
C ALA A 142 15.11 -7.51 -8.99
N THR A 143 13.98 -8.20 -9.02
CA THR A 143 13.41 -8.88 -7.84
C THR A 143 13.94 -10.31 -7.67
N ARG A 144 14.27 -10.98 -8.79
CA ARG A 144 14.79 -12.36 -8.82
C ARG A 144 16.10 -12.43 -9.58
N GLU A 145 16.91 -13.43 -9.23
CA GLU A 145 18.19 -13.70 -9.89
C GLU A 145 18.01 -13.97 -11.40
N ALA A 146 16.97 -14.73 -11.78
CA ALA A 146 16.69 -15.05 -13.18
C ALA A 146 16.43 -13.78 -14.03
N ASP A 147 15.64 -12.85 -13.49
CA ASP A 147 15.32 -11.58 -14.16
C ASP A 147 16.57 -10.68 -14.25
N ALA A 148 17.44 -10.72 -13.22
CA ALA A 148 18.72 -10.04 -13.24
C ALA A 148 19.62 -10.56 -14.37
N TYR A 149 19.70 -11.87 -14.59
CA TYR A 149 20.48 -12.42 -15.71
C TYR A 149 19.92 -12.04 -17.07
N GLU A 150 18.61 -12.14 -17.27
CA GLU A 150 17.97 -11.78 -18.54
C GLU A 150 18.23 -10.31 -18.86
N ALA A 151 18.07 -9.41 -17.88
CA ALA A 151 18.37 -7.99 -18.04
C ALA A 151 19.86 -7.73 -18.32
N ALA A 152 20.75 -8.35 -17.55
CA ALA A 152 22.20 -8.24 -17.74
C ALA A 152 22.63 -8.74 -19.12
N ARG A 153 22.03 -9.82 -19.59
CA ARG A 153 22.27 -10.39 -20.91
C ARG A 153 21.80 -9.47 -22.02
N ALA A 154 20.59 -8.92 -21.90
CA ALA A 154 20.06 -7.96 -22.86
C ALA A 154 20.94 -6.70 -22.97
N ILE A 155 21.51 -6.22 -21.86
CA ILE A 155 22.49 -5.11 -21.87
C ILE A 155 23.74 -5.46 -22.67
N VAL A 156 24.36 -6.61 -22.37
CA VAL A 156 25.58 -7.04 -23.07
C VAL A 156 25.31 -7.26 -24.56
N GLU A 157 24.20 -7.94 -24.90
CA GLU A 157 23.78 -8.18 -26.29
C GLU A 157 23.52 -6.87 -27.04
N GLY A 158 22.85 -5.90 -26.40
CA GLY A 158 22.61 -4.56 -26.95
C GLY A 158 23.90 -3.78 -27.24
N HIS A 159 25.00 -4.08 -26.54
CA HIS A 159 26.30 -3.44 -26.76
C HIS A 159 27.19 -4.11 -27.81
N LEU A 160 26.85 -5.33 -28.29
CA LEU A 160 27.73 -6.08 -29.19
C LEU A 160 28.00 -5.36 -30.52
N SER A 161 27.00 -4.70 -31.11
CA SER A 161 27.16 -3.95 -32.36
C SER A 161 28.06 -2.73 -32.17
N THR A 162 27.79 -1.91 -31.15
CA THR A 162 28.59 -0.72 -30.83
C THR A 162 30.04 -1.07 -30.52
N LEU A 163 30.28 -2.19 -29.83
CA LEU A 163 31.63 -2.68 -29.58
C LEU A 163 32.33 -3.12 -30.87
N ALA A 164 31.62 -3.82 -31.76
CA ALA A 164 32.17 -4.24 -33.05
C ALA A 164 32.57 -3.03 -33.91
N ASP A 165 31.78 -1.96 -33.91
CA ASP A 165 32.08 -0.70 -34.61
C ASP A 165 33.34 -0.03 -34.06
N ALA A 166 33.60 -0.16 -32.76
CA ALA A 166 34.84 0.29 -32.12
C ALA A 166 36.04 -0.66 -32.36
N GLY A 167 35.86 -1.74 -33.12
CA GLY A 167 36.89 -2.76 -33.35
C GLY A 167 37.17 -3.63 -32.13
N ILE A 168 36.19 -3.74 -31.22
CA ILE A 168 36.23 -4.57 -30.02
C ILE A 168 35.30 -5.77 -30.22
N THR A 169 35.78 -6.97 -29.94
CA THR A 169 34.94 -8.18 -29.97
C THR A 169 34.90 -8.87 -28.62
N LEU A 170 33.70 -9.28 -28.24
CA LEU A 170 33.43 -10.11 -27.06
C LEU A 170 33.01 -11.50 -27.53
N THR A 171 33.72 -12.53 -27.09
CA THR A 171 33.41 -13.93 -27.42
C THR A 171 33.51 -14.82 -26.18
N ALA A 172 33.08 -16.08 -26.29
CA ALA A 172 33.12 -17.07 -25.22
C ALA A 172 32.47 -16.59 -23.91
N LEU A 173 31.34 -15.90 -24.02
CA LEU A 173 30.57 -15.41 -22.87
C LEU A 173 30.06 -16.57 -22.01
N ARG A 174 30.40 -16.53 -20.73
CA ARG A 174 29.95 -17.47 -19.72
C ARG A 174 29.50 -16.72 -18.47
N TRP A 175 28.20 -16.72 -18.24
CA TRP A 175 27.59 -16.12 -17.05
C TRP A 175 28.00 -16.88 -15.78
N GLN A 176 28.30 -16.13 -14.72
CA GLN A 176 28.61 -16.66 -13.39
C GLN A 176 27.35 -16.61 -12.53
N ALA A 177 27.19 -17.59 -11.64
CA ALA A 177 26.16 -17.56 -10.60
C ALA A 177 26.35 -16.33 -9.69
N ALA A 178 25.26 -15.72 -9.23
CA ALA A 178 25.26 -14.58 -8.32
C ALA A 178 24.89 -15.13 -6.95
N ASP A 179 25.71 -14.83 -5.94
CA ASP A 179 25.48 -15.33 -4.57
C ASP A 179 24.29 -14.63 -3.88
N GLY A 180 23.78 -13.55 -4.47
CA GLY A 180 22.63 -12.77 -3.99
C GLY A 180 22.63 -11.35 -4.53
N PRO A 181 21.62 -10.53 -4.17
CA PRO A 181 21.62 -9.10 -4.43
C PRO A 181 22.74 -8.39 -3.65
N ASP A 182 23.13 -7.19 -4.10
CA ASP A 182 24.21 -6.42 -3.51
C ASP A 182 23.80 -5.85 -2.12
N ASP A 183 24.68 -6.00 -1.11
CA ASP A 183 24.53 -5.39 0.23
C ASP A 183 24.86 -3.88 0.25
N VAL A 184 24.34 -3.12 -0.73
CA VAL A 184 24.58 -1.67 -0.83
C VAL A 184 23.25 -0.92 -0.63
N PRO A 185 23.19 0.09 0.27
CA PRO A 185 22.02 0.96 0.36
C PRO A 185 21.77 1.60 -1.01
N GLN A 186 20.61 1.34 -1.62
CA GLN A 186 20.22 2.05 -2.83
C GLN A 186 19.74 3.45 -2.46
N ASP A 187 20.39 4.46 -3.01
CA ASP A 187 19.93 5.85 -2.90
C ASP A 187 18.73 6.16 -3.80
N ASP A 188 18.51 5.38 -4.87
CA ASP A 188 17.35 5.55 -5.77
C ASP A 188 16.80 4.19 -6.19
N ILE A 189 15.59 3.86 -5.74
CA ILE A 189 14.78 2.83 -6.38
C ILE A 189 14.15 3.51 -7.58
N ASP A 190 14.62 3.18 -8.79
CA ASP A 190 13.97 3.66 -10.01
C ASP A 190 12.49 3.28 -9.96
N ALA A 191 11.63 4.29 -9.94
CA ALA A 191 10.18 4.15 -9.96
C ALA A 191 9.67 3.51 -11.26
N ASP A 192 10.53 3.39 -12.26
CA ASP A 192 10.26 2.80 -13.57
C ASP A 192 10.51 1.28 -13.63
N ALA A 193 10.50 0.59 -12.48
CA ALA A 193 10.55 -0.86 -12.45
C ALA A 193 9.46 -1.43 -13.38
N PRO A 194 9.82 -2.21 -14.42
CA PRO A 194 8.83 -2.72 -15.36
C PRO A 194 7.78 -3.54 -14.60
N ALA A 195 6.52 -3.30 -14.92
CA ALA A 195 5.41 -4.12 -14.46
C ALA A 195 5.72 -5.57 -14.83
N VAL A 196 6.05 -6.40 -13.84
CA VAL A 196 6.23 -7.83 -14.03
C VAL A 196 4.86 -8.37 -14.44
N ALA A 197 4.73 -8.71 -15.71
CA ALA A 197 3.58 -9.39 -16.27
C ALA A 197 3.59 -10.85 -15.79
N GLY A 198 3.34 -11.04 -14.48
CA GLY A 198 3.05 -12.33 -13.90
C GLY A 198 1.58 -12.64 -14.09
N ALA A 199 1.20 -13.09 -15.29
CA ALA A 199 -0.08 -13.75 -15.47
C ALA A 199 -0.05 -15.01 -14.61
N ALA A 200 -0.69 -14.97 -13.43
CA ALA A 200 -0.96 -16.20 -12.69
C ALA A 200 -1.77 -17.08 -13.65
N GLN A 201 -1.19 -18.23 -14.00
CA GLN A 201 -1.80 -19.16 -14.92
C GLN A 201 -3.20 -19.50 -14.41
N LEU A 202 -4.20 -19.29 -15.27
CA LEU A 202 -5.53 -19.84 -15.05
C LEU A 202 -5.38 -21.35 -14.90
N THR A 203 -5.46 -21.84 -13.66
CA THR A 203 -5.60 -23.26 -13.39
C THR A 203 -6.77 -23.77 -14.21
N GLU A 204 -6.62 -24.89 -14.92
CA GLU A 204 -7.66 -25.46 -15.77
C GLU A 204 -9.02 -25.42 -15.06
N LEU A 205 -9.94 -24.63 -15.61
CA LEU A 205 -11.26 -24.42 -15.05
C LEU A 205 -12.02 -25.75 -15.14
N ALA A 206 -12.44 -26.29 -14.00
CA ALA A 206 -13.12 -27.56 -13.94
C ALA A 206 -14.54 -27.49 -14.54
N ASP A 207 -14.93 -28.55 -15.26
CA ASP A 207 -16.25 -28.70 -15.89
C ASP A 207 -17.36 -29.18 -14.93
N ASP A 208 -17.04 -29.37 -13.64
CA ASP A 208 -18.02 -29.75 -12.61
C ASP A 208 -18.50 -28.52 -11.82
N LEU A 209 -19.80 -28.50 -11.51
CA LEU A 209 -20.44 -27.37 -10.80
C LEU A 209 -19.88 -27.16 -9.39
N THR A 210 -19.56 -28.24 -8.67
CA THR A 210 -19.01 -28.17 -7.31
C THR A 210 -17.61 -27.57 -7.35
N ALA A 211 -16.79 -28.04 -8.29
CA ALA A 211 -15.44 -27.54 -8.49
C ALA A 211 -15.43 -26.07 -8.96
N ALA A 212 -16.32 -25.68 -9.89
CA ALA A 212 -16.46 -24.30 -10.35
C ALA A 212 -16.92 -23.35 -9.22
N THR A 213 -17.81 -23.82 -8.34
CA THR A 213 -18.24 -23.03 -7.16
C THR A 213 -17.09 -22.85 -6.17
N ALA A 214 -16.38 -23.94 -5.84
CA ALA A 214 -15.24 -23.89 -4.93
C ALA A 214 -14.10 -23.00 -5.47
N ALA A 215 -13.83 -23.04 -6.78
CA ALA A 215 -12.86 -22.17 -7.42
C ALA A 215 -13.26 -20.69 -7.32
N ARG A 216 -14.55 -20.38 -7.55
CA ARG A 216 -15.08 -19.02 -7.41
C ARG A 216 -14.94 -18.53 -5.97
N ASP A 217 -15.38 -19.32 -4.99
CA ASP A 217 -15.31 -18.96 -3.58
C ASP A 217 -13.86 -18.75 -3.12
N ALA A 218 -12.93 -19.62 -3.53
CA ALA A 218 -11.52 -19.46 -3.22
C ALA A 218 -10.91 -18.19 -3.84
N ALA A 219 -11.27 -17.85 -5.09
CA ALA A 219 -10.80 -16.64 -5.76
C ALA A 219 -11.34 -15.36 -5.09
N VAL A 220 -12.64 -15.35 -4.74
CA VAL A 220 -13.27 -14.24 -4.01
C VAL A 220 -12.66 -14.08 -2.61
N GLN A 221 -12.44 -15.19 -1.90
CA GLN A 221 -11.81 -15.17 -0.58
C GLN A 221 -10.37 -14.65 -0.67
N ALA A 222 -9.58 -15.12 -1.63
CA ALA A 222 -8.21 -14.65 -1.84
C ALA A 222 -8.17 -13.14 -2.16
N LEU A 223 -9.12 -12.62 -2.93
CA LEU A 223 -9.23 -11.17 -3.16
C LEU A 223 -9.57 -10.43 -1.85
N ALA A 224 -10.55 -10.90 -1.09
CA ALA A 224 -10.94 -10.30 0.18
C ALA A 224 -9.80 -10.30 1.21
N ASP A 225 -9.05 -11.41 1.31
CA ASP A 225 -7.91 -11.54 2.22
C ASP A 225 -6.78 -10.59 1.84
N LEU A 226 -6.51 -10.38 0.54
CA LEU A 226 -5.53 -9.39 0.11
C LEU A 226 -5.96 -7.96 0.49
N ARG A 227 -7.24 -7.60 0.25
CA ARG A 227 -7.79 -6.29 0.65
C ARG A 227 -7.66 -6.06 2.16
N ARG A 228 -8.05 -7.04 2.97
CA ARG A 228 -7.92 -7.01 4.43
C ARG A 228 -6.46 -6.86 4.85
N SER A 229 -5.56 -7.66 4.28
CA SER A 229 -4.13 -7.63 4.62
C SER A 229 -3.47 -6.29 4.30
N ILE A 230 -3.79 -5.68 3.15
CA ILE A 230 -3.33 -4.33 2.80
C ILE A 230 -3.81 -3.31 3.83
N ARG A 231 -5.10 -3.32 4.15
CA ARG A 231 -5.71 -2.36 5.07
C ARG A 231 -5.18 -2.51 6.50
N ALA A 232 -5.11 -3.75 7.02
CA ALA A 232 -4.57 -4.04 8.34
C ALA A 232 -3.11 -3.60 8.48
N ARG A 233 -2.26 -3.84 7.46
CA ARG A 233 -0.85 -3.39 7.49
C ARG A 233 -0.73 -1.87 7.47
N ALA A 234 -1.58 -1.20 6.68
CA ALA A 234 -1.62 0.26 6.61
C ALA A 234 -2.03 0.89 7.95
N ILE A 235 -3.02 0.29 8.64
CA ILE A 235 -3.42 0.69 9.99
C ILE A 235 -2.28 0.46 10.99
N ARG A 236 -1.67 -0.73 10.97
CA ARG A 236 -0.56 -1.06 11.88
C ARG A 236 0.62 -0.09 11.74
N ALA A 237 0.96 0.28 10.50
CA ALA A 237 2.02 1.27 10.25
C ALA A 237 1.72 2.65 10.87
N LEU A 238 0.45 3.03 10.99
CA LEU A 238 0.03 4.27 11.68
C LEU A 238 0.07 4.13 13.21
N VAL A 239 -0.35 2.98 13.74
CA VAL A 239 -0.40 2.72 15.19
C VAL A 239 1.00 2.58 15.79
N ASP A 240 1.91 1.92 15.07
CA ASP A 240 3.28 1.65 15.52
C ASP A 240 4.25 2.82 15.24
N ASP A 241 3.74 3.96 14.75
CA ASP A 241 4.50 5.16 14.36
C ASP A 241 5.65 4.87 13.38
N GLU A 242 5.48 3.85 12.52
CA GLU A 242 6.46 3.47 11.49
C GLU A 242 6.57 4.53 10.39
N ILE A 243 5.57 5.40 10.28
CA ILE A 243 5.48 6.45 9.28
C ILE A 243 5.67 7.81 9.96
N GLY A 244 6.85 8.41 9.78
CA GLY A 244 7.18 9.69 10.43
C GLY A 244 6.27 10.85 10.03
N GLY A 245 5.88 11.67 11.01
CA GLY A 245 5.13 12.91 10.80
C GLY A 245 4.09 13.20 11.88
N ILE A 246 3.29 14.25 11.68
CA ILE A 246 2.12 14.52 12.52
C ILE A 246 1.03 13.50 12.16
N TYR A 247 0.55 12.73 13.14
CA TYR A 247 -0.41 11.63 12.98
C TYR A 247 -1.53 11.93 11.98
N GLN A 248 -2.22 13.07 12.10
CA GLN A 248 -3.32 13.43 11.20
C GLN A 248 -2.90 13.57 9.73
N HIS A 249 -1.73 14.14 9.45
CA HIS A 249 -1.21 14.25 8.08
C HIS A 249 -0.78 12.90 7.54
N THR A 250 -0.17 12.08 8.38
CA THR A 250 0.24 10.72 8.03
C THR A 250 -0.97 9.85 7.71
N ALA A 251 -1.99 9.87 8.57
CA ALA A 251 -3.22 9.13 8.41
C ALA A 251 -4.01 9.60 7.17
N GLN A 252 -4.02 10.90 6.84
CA GLN A 252 -4.59 11.40 5.58
C GLN A 252 -3.84 10.93 4.31
N ARG A 253 -2.54 10.65 4.41
CA ARG A 253 -1.76 10.10 3.29
C ARG A 253 -2.07 8.61 3.10
N VAL A 254 -2.20 7.88 4.20
CA VAL A 254 -2.61 6.47 4.19
C VAL A 254 -4.04 6.33 3.70
N ASP A 255 -4.98 7.17 4.13
CA ASP A 255 -6.36 7.17 3.64
C ASP A 255 -6.43 7.37 2.12
N ARG A 256 -5.66 8.33 1.59
CA ARG A 256 -5.53 8.55 0.14
C ARG A 256 -4.95 7.33 -0.58
N LEU A 257 -3.90 6.72 -0.04
CA LEU A 257 -3.31 5.50 -0.59
C LEU A 257 -4.36 4.37 -0.68
N LEU A 258 -5.15 4.15 0.38
CA LEU A 258 -6.21 3.13 0.37
C LEU A 258 -7.27 3.42 -0.71
N VAL A 259 -7.71 4.68 -0.81
CA VAL A 259 -8.69 5.11 -1.83
C VAL A 259 -8.14 4.94 -3.25
N ASP A 260 -6.87 5.31 -3.47
CA ASP A 260 -6.22 5.18 -4.78
C ASP A 260 -6.09 3.71 -5.21
N LEU A 261 -6.01 2.78 -4.26
CA LEU A 261 -6.05 1.32 -4.47
C LEU A 261 -7.48 0.75 -4.58
N GLY A 262 -8.51 1.60 -4.53
CA GLY A 262 -9.91 1.20 -4.55
C GLY A 262 -10.36 0.45 -3.28
N LEU A 263 -9.66 0.66 -2.15
CA LEU A 263 -9.99 0.10 -0.85
C LEU A 263 -10.83 1.10 -0.03
N ASP A 264 -11.51 0.56 0.98
CA ASP A 264 -12.23 1.37 1.95
C ASP A 264 -11.28 2.31 2.70
N ARG A 265 -11.81 3.49 3.05
CA ARG A 265 -11.12 4.53 3.82
C ARG A 265 -10.79 4.05 5.23
N LEU A 266 -9.88 4.78 5.89
CA LEU A 266 -9.63 4.57 7.30
C LEU A 266 -10.91 4.81 8.13
N PRO A 267 -11.14 4.05 9.21
CA PRO A 267 -12.21 4.31 10.16
C PRO A 267 -12.21 5.77 10.62
N GLN A 268 -13.39 6.39 10.59
CA GLN A 268 -13.59 7.75 11.06
C GLN A 268 -14.21 7.76 12.45
N ALA A 269 -13.83 8.76 13.23
CA ALA A 269 -14.49 9.14 14.46
C ALA A 269 -15.24 10.46 14.23
N HIS A 270 -16.53 10.45 14.55
CA HIS A 270 -17.42 11.60 14.44
C HIS A 270 -17.80 12.05 15.84
N HIS A 271 -17.55 13.32 16.13
CA HIS A 271 -18.03 13.98 17.31
C HIS A 271 -19.40 14.57 17.01
N VAL A 272 -20.44 13.99 17.61
CA VAL A 272 -21.84 14.32 17.34
C VAL A 272 -22.50 14.82 18.60
N THR A 273 -23.13 15.98 18.48
CA THR A 273 -23.97 16.57 19.52
C THR A 273 -25.44 16.36 19.15
N VAL A 274 -26.19 15.68 20.01
CA VAL A 274 -27.64 15.49 19.84
C VAL A 274 -28.38 16.33 20.86
N VAL A 275 -29.19 17.26 20.38
CA VAL A 275 -30.08 18.09 21.20
C VAL A 275 -31.49 17.54 21.12
N ALA A 276 -32.06 17.20 22.27
CA ALA A 276 -33.45 16.79 22.44
C ALA A 276 -34.20 17.81 23.29
N ASP A 277 -35.22 18.44 22.70
CA ASP A 277 -36.14 19.31 23.43
C ASP A 277 -37.35 18.50 23.88
N LEU A 278 -37.60 18.56 25.19
CA LEU A 278 -38.61 17.79 25.90
C LEU A 278 -39.55 18.72 26.63
N THR A 279 -40.78 18.27 26.87
CA THR A 279 -41.68 18.87 27.85
C THR A 279 -42.00 17.85 28.93
N LEU A 280 -41.66 18.18 30.17
CA LEU A 280 -41.85 17.30 31.33
C LEU A 280 -43.06 17.76 32.16
N PRO A 281 -43.91 16.84 32.63
CA PRO A 281 -44.97 17.17 33.57
C PRO A 281 -44.39 17.33 34.98
N ALA A 282 -44.85 18.33 35.70
CA ALA A 282 -44.56 18.52 37.12
C ALA A 282 -45.85 18.79 37.90
N GLY A 283 -45.89 18.31 39.15
CA GLY A 283 -47.07 18.41 40.02
C GLY A 283 -47.43 19.84 40.42
N ALA A 284 -48.50 19.97 41.21
CA ALA A 284 -48.96 21.26 41.73
C ALA A 284 -47.92 21.91 42.66
N GLY A 285 -47.67 23.20 42.48
CA GLY A 285 -46.67 23.96 43.24
C GLY A 285 -46.30 25.28 42.57
N THR A 286 -45.23 25.91 43.03
CA THR A 286 -44.62 27.08 42.39
C THR A 286 -43.85 26.68 41.12
N ALA A 287 -43.63 27.63 40.21
CA ALA A 287 -42.82 27.39 39.01
C ALA A 287 -41.39 26.89 39.36
N ARG A 288 -40.84 27.34 40.49
CA ARG A 288 -39.54 26.91 40.98
C ARG A 288 -39.54 25.45 41.44
N GLU A 289 -40.53 25.06 42.23
CA GLU A 289 -40.70 23.66 42.67
C GLU A 289 -40.90 22.73 41.47
N ALA A 290 -41.64 23.17 40.45
CA ALA A 290 -41.82 22.41 39.22
C ALA A 290 -40.52 22.27 38.41
N CYS A 291 -39.71 23.33 38.31
CA CYS A 291 -38.39 23.26 37.68
C CYS A 291 -37.41 22.37 38.45
N ASP A 292 -37.45 22.41 39.78
CA ASP A 292 -36.62 21.55 40.63
C ASP A 292 -37.03 20.07 40.50
N ALA A 293 -38.33 19.78 40.44
CA ALA A 293 -38.85 18.43 40.18
C ALA A 293 -38.44 17.91 38.80
N ALA A 294 -38.52 18.74 37.75
CA ALA A 294 -38.05 18.37 36.42
C ALA A 294 -36.53 18.06 36.41
N ARG A 295 -35.74 18.84 37.15
CA ARG A 295 -34.29 18.58 37.32
C ARG A 295 -34.02 17.28 38.07
N ASP A 296 -34.80 16.98 39.11
CA ASP A 296 -34.66 15.73 39.87
C ASP A 296 -35.02 14.51 39.01
N VAL A 297 -36.06 14.60 38.19
CA VAL A 297 -36.43 13.56 37.21
C VAL A 297 -35.30 13.33 36.20
N MET A 298 -34.76 14.40 35.63
CA MET A 298 -33.72 14.31 34.61
C MET A 298 -32.33 13.99 35.16
N ARG A 299 -32.14 14.03 36.49
CA ARG A 299 -30.83 13.76 37.12
C ARG A 299 -30.27 12.39 36.73
N ALA A 300 -31.12 11.38 36.53
CA ALA A 300 -30.69 10.04 36.12
C ALA A 300 -30.30 9.95 34.62
N ALA A 301 -30.79 10.86 33.79
CA ALA A 301 -30.45 10.99 32.38
C ALA A 301 -29.20 11.85 32.16
N THR A 302 -28.98 12.87 32.98
CA THR A 302 -27.75 13.68 32.97
C THR A 302 -26.60 12.97 33.68
N THR A 303 -25.57 12.60 32.92
CA THR A 303 -24.31 12.06 33.44
C THR A 303 -23.15 12.95 33.03
N SER A 304 -22.36 13.36 34.03
CA SER A 304 -21.09 14.05 33.79
C SER A 304 -19.98 13.01 33.69
N SER A 305 -19.49 12.76 32.47
CA SER A 305 -18.47 11.77 32.06
C SER A 305 -19.06 10.44 31.53
N PRO A 306 -18.46 9.89 30.45
CA PRO A 306 -18.84 8.59 29.92
C PRO A 306 -18.34 7.43 30.81
N ASP A 307 -19.02 6.30 30.76
CA ASP A 307 -18.60 5.03 31.38
C ASP A 307 -18.81 3.83 30.42
N GLU A 308 -18.48 2.61 30.87
CA GLU A 308 -18.60 1.39 30.05
C GLU A 308 -20.03 1.10 29.57
N THR A 309 -21.05 1.60 30.26
CA THR A 309 -22.46 1.41 29.91
C THR A 309 -23.05 2.56 29.11
N ARG A 310 -22.43 3.76 29.16
CA ARG A 310 -22.84 4.97 28.45
C ARG A 310 -21.59 5.65 27.84
N PRO A 311 -21.27 5.38 26.57
CA PRO A 311 -20.12 5.99 25.89
C PRO A 311 -20.33 7.47 25.51
N TRP A 312 -21.26 8.17 26.17
CA TRP A 312 -21.60 9.57 25.92
C TRP A 312 -21.69 10.37 27.21
N THR A 313 -21.52 11.69 27.09
CA THR A 313 -21.82 12.63 28.16
C THR A 313 -23.18 13.27 27.89
N ALA A 314 -24.00 13.46 28.93
CA ALA A 314 -25.32 14.05 28.77
C ALA A 314 -25.50 15.24 29.71
N TYR A 315 -25.85 16.38 29.13
CA TYR A 315 -26.12 17.64 29.83
C TYR A 315 -27.59 18.00 29.72
N GLY A 316 -28.11 18.76 30.67
CA GLY A 316 -29.48 19.21 30.56
C GLY A 316 -29.82 20.35 31.50
N TRP A 317 -30.76 21.17 31.06
CA TRP A 317 -31.22 22.31 31.82
C TRP A 317 -32.68 22.61 31.51
N THR A 318 -33.37 23.17 32.51
CA THR A 318 -34.70 23.74 32.31
C THR A 318 -34.59 25.00 31.48
N ILE A 319 -35.65 25.33 30.73
CA ILE A 319 -35.82 26.66 30.12
C ILE A 319 -36.98 27.36 30.86
N PRO A 320 -36.73 27.99 32.03
CA PRO A 320 -37.77 28.39 32.97
C PRO A 320 -38.72 29.45 32.39
N GLU A 321 -38.23 30.24 31.44
CA GLU A 321 -38.95 31.32 30.75
C GLU A 321 -40.15 30.81 29.94
N TYR A 322 -40.16 29.52 29.59
CA TYR A 322 -41.22 28.87 28.81
C TYR A 322 -42.04 27.86 29.63
N ALA A 323 -41.88 27.82 30.96
CA ALA A 323 -42.70 27.00 31.82
C ALA A 323 -44.17 27.45 31.73
N THR A 324 -45.05 26.51 31.36
CA THR A 324 -46.49 26.79 31.23
C THR A 324 -47.27 25.98 32.25
N ARG A 325 -48.39 26.53 32.71
CA ARG A 325 -49.29 25.83 33.63
C ARG A 325 -50.51 25.36 32.87
N ASP A 326 -50.69 24.04 32.81
CA ASP A 326 -51.96 23.41 32.44
C ASP A 326 -52.79 23.21 33.71
N GLN A 327 -54.11 23.03 33.58
CA GLN A 327 -55.14 23.21 34.62
C GLN A 327 -54.72 22.88 36.07
N ASP A 328 -54.05 21.73 36.30
CA ASP A 328 -53.54 21.30 37.61
C ASP A 328 -52.03 20.92 37.64
N SER A 329 -51.29 21.12 36.54
CA SER A 329 -49.90 20.68 36.42
C SER A 329 -49.02 21.68 35.65
N TRP A 330 -47.73 21.69 35.97
CA TRP A 330 -46.76 22.45 35.21
C TRP A 330 -46.23 21.61 34.04
N ARG A 331 -46.03 22.26 32.89
CA ARG A 331 -45.26 21.75 31.76
C ARG A 331 -43.95 22.51 31.70
N ILE A 332 -42.86 21.79 31.93
CA ILE A 332 -41.51 22.36 32.01
C ILE A 332 -40.73 21.96 30.76
N PRO A 333 -40.39 22.93 29.89
CA PRO A 333 -39.47 22.68 28.79
C PRO A 333 -38.07 22.35 29.32
N TRP A 334 -37.50 21.29 28.78
CA TRP A 334 -36.19 20.79 29.12
C TRP A 334 -35.38 20.59 27.85
N ARG A 335 -34.17 21.15 27.82
CA ARG A 335 -33.21 20.87 26.75
C ARG A 335 -32.20 19.87 27.27
N HIS A 336 -32.08 18.76 26.55
CA HIS A 336 -31.11 17.71 26.84
C HIS A 336 -30.11 17.63 25.69
N GLU A 337 -28.83 17.55 26.01
CA GLU A 337 -27.75 17.54 25.04
C GLU A 337 -26.87 16.33 25.30
N TYR A 338 -26.68 15.50 24.28
CA TYR A 338 -25.77 14.37 24.29
C TYR A 338 -24.53 14.73 23.49
N ASP A 339 -23.38 14.56 24.11
CA ASP A 339 -22.07 14.66 23.49
C ASP A 339 -21.51 13.24 23.29
N MET A 340 -21.35 12.83 22.03
CA MET A 340 -21.01 11.45 21.63
C MET A 340 -19.79 11.40 20.70
N TRP A 341 -18.93 10.41 20.91
CA TRP A 341 -17.90 10.01 19.95
C TRP A 341 -18.31 8.69 19.28
N LEU A 342 -18.75 8.78 18.02
CA LEU A 342 -19.14 7.63 17.22
C LEU A 342 -18.01 7.21 16.29
N ARG A 343 -17.65 5.93 16.36
CA ARG A 343 -16.45 5.37 15.73
C ARG A 343 -16.82 4.32 14.69
N GLY A 344 -15.99 4.17 13.66
CA GLY A 344 -16.18 3.16 12.61
C GLY A 344 -17.31 3.48 11.61
N HIS A 345 -17.81 4.71 11.60
CA HIS A 345 -18.85 5.13 10.65
C HIS A 345 -18.22 5.75 9.39
N ALA A 346 -18.62 5.24 8.22
CA ALA A 346 -18.08 5.67 6.93
C ALA A 346 -18.50 7.11 6.56
N THR A 347 -19.65 7.57 7.05
CA THR A 347 -20.19 8.89 6.75
C THR A 347 -20.71 9.59 8.01
N SER A 348 -20.71 10.93 7.96
CA SER A 348 -21.29 11.75 9.03
C SER A 348 -22.81 11.55 9.15
N ASP A 349 -23.51 11.24 8.05
CA ASP A 349 -24.95 10.97 8.08
C ASP A 349 -25.27 9.69 8.85
N ASP A 350 -24.52 8.61 8.62
CA ASP A 350 -24.66 7.35 9.34
C ASP A 350 -24.39 7.51 10.84
N ALA A 351 -23.34 8.28 11.18
CA ALA A 351 -23.03 8.61 12.56
C ALA A 351 -24.15 9.41 13.22
N THR A 352 -24.65 10.45 12.52
CA THR A 352 -25.73 11.31 13.03
C THR A 352 -27.01 10.51 13.30
N ALA A 353 -27.40 9.63 12.38
CA ALA A 353 -28.57 8.77 12.55
C ALA A 353 -28.42 7.81 13.73
N MET A 354 -27.22 7.21 13.90
CA MET A 354 -26.94 6.34 15.04
C MET A 354 -26.97 7.11 16.37
N ALA A 355 -26.41 8.32 16.42
CA ALA A 355 -26.42 9.19 17.59
C ALA A 355 -27.86 9.48 18.05
N GLU A 356 -28.75 9.82 17.11
CA GLU A 356 -30.16 10.06 17.42
C GLU A 356 -30.86 8.81 17.97
N VAL A 357 -30.58 7.62 17.42
CA VAL A 357 -31.14 6.36 17.92
C VAL A 357 -30.68 6.07 19.35
N LEU A 358 -29.39 6.23 19.64
CA LEU A 358 -28.84 6.04 20.98
C LEU A 358 -29.41 7.04 21.99
N ALA A 359 -29.47 8.33 21.62
CA ALA A 359 -30.06 9.38 22.45
C ALA A 359 -31.54 9.11 22.76
N ARG A 360 -32.32 8.69 21.76
CA ARG A 360 -33.74 8.33 21.96
C ARG A 360 -33.90 7.10 22.85
N ALA A 361 -33.06 6.08 22.67
CA ALA A 361 -33.10 4.87 23.48
C ALA A 361 -32.78 5.18 24.95
N ASP A 362 -31.76 5.99 25.21
CA ASP A 362 -31.39 6.42 26.56
C ASP A 362 -32.49 7.27 27.22
N LEU A 363 -33.04 8.27 26.51
CA LEU A 363 -34.17 9.06 26.99
C LEU A 363 -35.39 8.19 27.32
N ALA A 364 -35.74 7.25 26.43
CA ALA A 364 -36.88 6.36 26.65
C ALA A 364 -36.68 5.46 27.87
N GLN A 365 -35.44 5.00 28.11
CA GLN A 365 -35.10 4.20 29.28
C GLN A 365 -35.10 5.05 30.56
N ALA A 366 -34.50 6.25 30.54
CA ALA A 366 -34.40 7.12 31.70
C ALA A 366 -35.75 7.69 32.14
N LEU A 367 -36.67 7.92 31.18
CA LEU A 367 -38.01 8.45 31.41
C LEU A 367 -39.11 7.37 31.40
N ALA A 368 -38.73 6.10 31.55
CA ALA A 368 -39.69 5.01 31.57
C ALA A 368 -40.75 5.21 32.66
N GLY A 369 -42.03 5.27 32.26
CA GLY A 369 -43.16 5.50 33.17
C GLY A 369 -43.48 6.97 33.46
N ILE A 370 -42.81 7.91 32.81
CA ILE A 370 -43.09 9.36 32.88
C ILE A 370 -43.77 9.79 31.58
N ASP A 371 -44.87 10.55 31.69
CA ASP A 371 -45.60 11.08 30.54
C ASP A 371 -44.91 12.35 29.99
N TYR A 372 -43.84 12.18 29.20
CA TYR A 372 -43.12 13.29 28.57
C TYR A 372 -43.49 13.45 27.09
N ALA A 373 -43.39 14.67 26.58
CA ALA A 373 -43.52 14.95 25.15
C ALA A 373 -42.15 15.32 24.57
N LEU A 374 -41.65 14.50 23.63
CA LEU A 374 -40.49 14.84 22.81
C LEU A 374 -40.92 15.79 21.69
N VAL A 375 -40.40 17.01 21.71
CA VAL A 375 -40.80 18.08 20.79
C VAL A 375 -39.95 18.02 19.52
N THR A 376 -38.63 18.00 19.70
CA THR A 376 -37.64 17.99 18.61
C THR A 376 -36.41 17.21 19.03
N VAL A 377 -35.81 16.51 18.06
CA VAL A 377 -34.46 15.96 18.17
C VAL A 377 -33.68 16.48 16.97
N THR A 378 -32.53 17.09 17.23
CA THR A 378 -31.62 17.58 16.21
C THR A 378 -30.23 17.09 16.54
N ALA A 379 -29.59 16.40 15.61
CA ALA A 379 -28.20 16.03 15.73
C ALA A 379 -27.32 16.86 14.77
N SER A 380 -26.14 17.22 15.25
CA SER A 380 -25.14 17.97 14.48
C SER A 380 -23.75 17.41 14.73
N VAL A 381 -22.97 17.29 13.66
CA VAL A 381 -21.58 16.86 13.74
C VAL A 381 -20.70 18.07 13.98
N GLU A 382 -19.96 18.07 15.08
CA GLU A 382 -19.08 19.17 15.47
C GLU A 382 -17.68 19.01 14.88
N THR A 383 -17.14 17.78 14.92
CA THR A 383 -15.84 17.46 14.34
C THR A 383 -15.83 16.06 13.70
N VAL A 384 -15.05 15.92 12.64
CA VAL A 384 -14.79 14.64 11.96
C VAL A 384 -13.28 14.45 11.88
N GLY A 385 -12.81 13.29 12.29
CA GLY A 385 -11.40 12.92 12.25
C GLY A 385 -11.19 11.45 11.93
N ILE A 386 -9.95 11.09 11.60
CA ILE A 386 -9.55 9.68 11.59
C ILE A 386 -9.59 9.19 13.02
N ASP A 387 -10.19 8.02 13.24
CA ASP A 387 -10.25 7.43 14.57
C ASP A 387 -8.82 7.22 15.11
N LEU A 388 -8.53 7.79 16.27
CA LEU A 388 -7.22 7.65 16.92
C LEU A 388 -6.99 6.23 17.47
N TYR A 389 -8.06 5.43 17.56
CA TYR A 389 -8.05 4.07 18.06
C TYR A 389 -8.30 3.08 16.91
N LEU A 390 -7.48 3.18 15.86
CA LEU A 390 -7.52 2.22 14.76
C LEU A 390 -7.18 0.82 15.26
N ASP A 391 -8.07 -0.15 15.04
CA ASP A 391 -7.82 -1.56 15.32
C ASP A 391 -7.57 -2.32 14.00
N PRO A 392 -6.33 -2.79 13.75
CA PRO A 392 -5.98 -3.50 12.52
C PRO A 392 -6.67 -4.86 12.36
N ASP A 393 -7.21 -5.43 13.45
CA ASP A 393 -7.85 -6.76 13.46
C ASP A 393 -9.38 -6.68 13.40
N SER A 394 -9.95 -5.47 13.42
CA SER A 394 -11.40 -5.22 13.40
C SER A 394 -12.06 -5.19 12.01
N ASP A 395 -11.29 -5.41 10.93
CA ASP A 395 -11.73 -5.45 9.52
C ASP A 395 -11.97 -6.86 8.94
#